data_AF-A0A853F7Q4-F1
#
_entry.id   AF-A0A853F7Q4-F1
#
_cell.length_a   1.000
_cell.length_b   1.000
_cell.length_c   1.000
_cell.angle_alpha   90.00
_cell.angle_beta   90.00
_cell.angle_gamma   90.00
#
_symmetry.space_group_name_H-M   'P 1'
#
loop_
_entity.id
_entity.type
_entity.pdbx_description
1 polymer ?
#
loop_
_entity_poly.entity_id
_entity_poly.type
_entity_poly.pdbx_seq_one_letter_code
_entity_poly.pdbx_strand_id
1 'polypeptide(L)'
;MKKKDALVGYYFNNNLMHSIKGDKSLRESVYNRERAFNSVDKNLEKLSKVWLYLLLETGAYRLVIGLNNAEVRISSVFDPFNTEVHLADDLLNPEYMDFHFNKIPLKEKSRLIKRLYKVMEDDTAFELLSLEWQNSLRMRNKKMEKLTDVDDLRFIMENLPKLRDLEGYYLRAVTINLFNSTVSMSFNCDGTQIMSHKKFREFIEHYI
;
A
#
# COMPACT_ATOMS: atom_id res chain seq x y z
N MET A 1 28.10 0.57 18.24
CA MET A 1 27.47 1.16 17.04
C MET A 1 25.96 1.06 17.22
N LYS A 2 25.20 2.15 17.15
CA LYS A 2 23.72 2.07 17.27
C LYS A 2 23.18 1.25 16.09
N LYS A 3 22.36 0.24 16.38
CA LYS A 3 21.69 -0.57 15.37
C LYS A 3 20.74 0.34 14.57
N LYS A 4 20.81 0.26 13.24
CA LYS A 4 19.94 1.03 12.34
C LYS A 4 18.78 0.13 11.92
N ASP A 5 17.55 0.53 12.23
CA ASP A 5 16.36 -0.22 11.85
C ASP A 5 15.98 0.02 10.39
N ALA A 6 15.21 -0.91 9.82
CA ALA A 6 14.53 -0.69 8.55
C ALA A 6 13.50 0.43 8.69
N LEU A 7 13.29 1.21 7.63
CA LEU A 7 12.29 2.28 7.62
C LEU A 7 10.87 1.75 7.87
N VAL A 8 10.58 0.54 7.38
CA VAL A 8 9.39 -0.24 7.72
C VAL A 8 9.85 -1.62 8.12
N GLY A 9 9.68 -1.95 9.41
CA GLY A 9 10.25 -3.15 10.02
C GLY A 9 9.22 -4.23 10.35
N TYR A 10 9.64 -5.13 11.23
CA TYR A 10 8.85 -6.26 11.73
C TYR A 10 7.82 -5.88 12.83
N TYR A 11 7.54 -4.59 13.02
CA TYR A 11 6.63 -4.04 14.01
C TYR A 11 5.67 -3.01 13.39
N PHE A 12 4.57 -2.71 14.08
CA PHE A 12 3.65 -1.64 13.68
C PHE A 12 4.12 -0.29 14.23
N ASN A 13 4.08 0.74 13.39
CA ASN A 13 4.39 2.11 13.78
C ASN A 13 3.31 3.06 13.25
N ASN A 14 2.37 3.43 14.11
CA ASN A 14 1.28 4.35 13.75
C ASN A 14 1.76 5.79 13.53
N ASN A 15 2.98 6.13 13.95
CA ASN A 15 3.61 7.44 13.74
C ASN A 15 4.66 7.41 12.63
N LEU A 16 4.66 6.35 11.80
CA LEU A 16 5.59 6.21 10.67
C LEU A 16 5.43 7.38 9.71
N MET A 17 6.54 8.08 9.44
CA MET A 17 6.64 9.10 8.40
C MET A 17 8.10 9.26 8.00
N HIS A 18 8.41 8.92 6.75
CA HIS A 18 9.75 8.99 6.18
C HIS A 18 9.71 9.55 4.77
N SER A 19 10.65 10.46 4.49
CA SER A 19 10.89 11.03 3.17
C SER A 19 12.22 10.51 2.65
N ILE A 20 12.18 9.89 1.47
CA ILE A 20 13.35 9.40 0.75
C ILE A 20 13.56 10.30 -0.46
N LYS A 21 14.74 10.93 -0.51
CA LYS A 21 15.15 11.73 -1.67
C LYS A 21 15.56 10.78 -2.78
N GLY A 22 14.91 10.91 -3.94
CA GLY A 22 15.31 10.22 -5.16
C GLY A 22 16.46 10.90 -5.89
N ASP A 23 16.69 10.43 -7.10
CA ASP A 23 17.72 10.92 -8.03
C ASP A 23 17.66 12.45 -8.18
N LYS A 24 18.81 13.09 -7.97
CA LYS A 24 18.94 14.56 -8.06
C LYS A 24 18.60 15.07 -9.46
N SER A 25 19.02 14.37 -10.52
CA SER A 25 18.75 14.76 -11.91
C SER A 25 17.26 14.76 -12.24
N LEU A 26 16.52 13.78 -11.70
CA LEU A 26 15.07 13.70 -11.86
C LEU A 26 14.35 14.77 -11.05
N ARG A 27 14.85 15.15 -9.88
CA ARG A 27 14.30 16.25 -9.07
C ARG A 27 14.49 17.62 -9.72
N GLU A 28 15.64 17.87 -10.33
CA GLU A 28 15.95 19.16 -10.96
C GLU A 28 15.28 19.33 -12.33
N SER A 29 15.03 18.22 -13.04
CA SER A 29 14.42 18.23 -14.37
C SER A 29 12.88 18.17 -14.36
N VAL A 30 12.23 18.14 -13.19
CA VAL A 30 10.75 18.04 -13.07
C VAL A 30 10.04 19.09 -13.93
N TYR A 31 10.49 20.33 -13.86
CA TYR A 31 9.89 21.47 -14.57
C TYR A 31 10.15 21.46 -16.09
N ASN A 32 11.06 20.61 -16.55
CA ASN A 32 11.41 20.48 -17.98
C ASN A 32 10.70 19.29 -18.65
N ARG A 33 9.82 18.58 -17.92
CA ARG A 33 9.14 17.36 -18.40
C ARG A 33 7.64 17.58 -18.41
N GLU A 34 7.04 17.47 -19.58
CA GLU A 34 5.58 17.50 -19.72
C GLU A 34 4.97 16.17 -19.22
N ARG A 35 3.85 16.27 -18.49
CA ARG A 35 3.06 15.11 -18.06
C ARG A 35 2.25 14.59 -19.24
N ALA A 36 2.42 13.31 -19.57
CA ALA A 36 1.53 12.60 -20.49
C ALA A 36 0.35 12.00 -19.71
N PHE A 37 -0.87 12.25 -20.18
CA PHE A 37 -2.10 11.67 -19.62
C PHE A 37 -2.38 10.29 -20.23
N ASN A 38 -2.89 9.37 -19.43
CA ASN A 38 -3.23 8.01 -19.84
C ASN A 38 -4.67 7.61 -19.42
N SER A 39 -5.03 6.34 -19.57
CA SER A 39 -6.36 5.82 -19.22
C SER A 39 -6.65 5.87 -17.72
N VAL A 40 -5.62 5.72 -16.87
CA VAL A 40 -5.75 5.86 -15.42
C VAL A 40 -6.19 7.27 -15.06
N ASP A 41 -5.57 8.29 -15.66
CA ASP A 41 -5.93 9.69 -15.38
C ASP A 41 -7.41 9.97 -15.69
N LYS A 42 -7.92 9.42 -16.80
CA LYS A 42 -9.32 9.59 -17.20
C LYS A 42 -10.32 8.87 -16.29
N ASN A 43 -9.90 7.79 -15.64
CA ASN A 43 -10.77 6.91 -14.85
C ASN A 43 -10.46 6.95 -13.35
N LEU A 44 -9.64 7.89 -12.90
CA LEU A 44 -9.00 7.82 -11.59
C LEU A 44 -10.00 7.75 -10.43
N GLU A 45 -11.09 8.52 -10.48
CA GLU A 45 -12.15 8.46 -9.47
C GLU A 45 -12.84 7.08 -9.41
N LYS A 46 -13.11 6.48 -10.57
CA LYS A 46 -13.74 5.16 -10.67
C LYS A 46 -12.77 4.08 -10.19
N LEU A 47 -11.51 4.16 -10.60
CA LEU A 47 -10.44 3.26 -10.19
C LEU A 47 -10.18 3.34 -8.68
N SER A 48 -10.18 4.52 -8.07
CA SER A 48 -10.07 4.68 -6.61
C SER A 48 -11.15 3.90 -5.86
N LYS A 49 -12.38 3.89 -6.37
CA LYS A 49 -13.48 3.09 -5.79
C LYS A 49 -13.24 1.59 -5.96
N VAL A 50 -12.72 1.16 -7.11
CA VAL A 50 -12.37 -0.24 -7.38
C VAL A 50 -11.22 -0.71 -6.47
N TRP A 51 -10.15 0.08 -6.32
CA TRP A 51 -9.04 -0.25 -5.44
C TRP A 51 -9.48 -0.31 -3.97
N LEU A 52 -10.37 0.58 -3.54
CA LEU A 52 -10.98 0.51 -2.22
C LEU A 52 -11.78 -0.79 -2.05
N TYR A 53 -12.62 -1.15 -3.03
CA TYR A 53 -13.37 -2.40 -3.02
C TYR A 53 -12.46 -3.62 -2.95
N LEU A 54 -11.39 -3.68 -3.75
CA LEU A 54 -10.40 -4.77 -3.70
C LEU A 54 -9.86 -4.93 -2.28
N LEU A 55 -9.43 -3.84 -1.64
CA LEU A 55 -8.88 -3.85 -0.29
C LEU A 55 -9.92 -4.22 0.79
N LEU A 56 -11.19 -3.84 0.66
CA LEU A 56 -12.18 -4.06 1.71
C LEU A 56 -12.92 -5.41 1.56
N GLU A 57 -13.22 -5.82 0.34
CA GLU A 57 -14.20 -6.87 0.06
C GLU A 57 -13.60 -8.13 -0.59
N THR A 58 -12.34 -8.12 -1.03
CA THR A 58 -11.71 -9.25 -1.74
C THR A 58 -10.48 -9.80 -1.00
N GLY A 59 -9.77 -10.79 -1.55
CA GLY A 59 -8.53 -11.32 -0.94
C GLY A 59 -7.35 -10.33 -0.86
N ALA A 60 -7.39 -9.21 -1.58
CA ALA A 60 -6.27 -8.26 -1.64
C ALA A 60 -5.94 -7.65 -0.27
N TYR A 61 -4.69 -7.74 0.17
CA TYR A 61 -4.18 -7.05 1.37
C TYR A 61 -3.12 -6.00 1.05
N ARG A 62 -2.57 -6.02 -0.17
CA ARG A 62 -1.62 -5.03 -0.65
C ARG A 62 -1.88 -4.74 -2.12
N LEU A 63 -1.87 -3.46 -2.47
CA LEU A 63 -1.89 -2.98 -3.84
C LEU A 63 -0.61 -2.18 -4.11
N VAL A 64 -0.01 -2.37 -5.29
CA VAL A 64 1.00 -1.46 -5.87
C VAL A 64 0.42 -0.94 -7.17
N ILE A 65 0.01 0.32 -7.16
CA ILE A 65 -0.68 0.97 -8.26
C ILE A 65 0.30 1.88 -8.99
N GLY A 66 0.60 1.55 -10.23
CA GLY A 66 1.37 2.38 -11.15
C GLY A 66 0.45 3.30 -11.96
N LEU A 67 0.39 4.57 -11.57
CA LEU A 67 -0.46 5.56 -12.23
C LEU A 67 0.09 5.97 -13.61
N ASN A 68 1.39 5.82 -13.85
CA ASN A 68 2.01 6.13 -15.14
C ASN A 68 1.86 5.02 -16.18
N ASN A 69 1.92 3.76 -15.76
CA ASN A 69 1.96 2.58 -16.65
C ASN A 69 0.66 1.76 -16.61
N ALA A 70 -0.36 2.20 -15.86
CA ALA A 70 -1.63 1.51 -15.68
C ALA A 70 -1.51 0.09 -15.11
N GLU A 71 -0.39 -0.23 -14.46
CA GLU A 71 -0.15 -1.54 -13.86
C GLU A 71 -0.64 -1.55 -12.41
N VAL A 72 -1.40 -2.57 -12.03
CA VAL A 72 -1.83 -2.79 -10.65
C VAL A 72 -1.34 -4.16 -10.21
N ARG A 73 -0.39 -4.18 -9.27
CA ARG A 73 0.07 -5.41 -8.63
C ARG A 73 -0.70 -5.68 -7.35
N ILE A 74 -1.13 -6.91 -7.17
CA ILE A 74 -2.00 -7.32 -6.06
C ILE A 74 -1.34 -8.47 -5.31
N SER A 75 -1.24 -8.33 -3.98
CA SER A 75 -0.93 -9.46 -3.10
C SER A 75 -2.19 -9.88 -2.36
N SER A 76 -2.54 -11.16 -2.47
CA SER A 76 -3.77 -11.75 -1.95
C SER A 76 -3.50 -12.67 -0.77
N VAL A 77 -4.41 -12.69 0.20
CA VAL A 77 -4.34 -13.64 1.32
C VAL A 77 -4.55 -15.09 0.88
N PHE A 78 -5.10 -15.30 -0.31
CA PHE A 78 -5.32 -16.64 -0.88
C PHE A 78 -4.08 -17.21 -1.57
N ASP A 79 -3.12 -16.35 -1.96
CA ASP A 79 -1.84 -16.74 -2.52
C ASP A 79 -0.73 -15.79 -1.98
N PRO A 80 -0.37 -15.92 -0.69
CA PRO A 80 0.43 -14.93 0.03
C PRO A 80 1.90 -14.85 -0.40
N PHE A 81 2.37 -15.80 -1.22
CA PHE A 81 3.74 -15.85 -1.72
C PHE A 81 3.85 -15.43 -3.19
N ASN A 82 2.75 -15.01 -3.81
CA ASN A 82 2.69 -14.58 -5.19
C ASN A 82 2.28 -13.11 -5.31
N THR A 83 2.41 -12.55 -6.50
CA THR A 83 1.90 -11.22 -6.84
C THR A 83 1.29 -11.26 -8.23
N GLU A 84 0.00 -10.98 -8.30
CA GLU A 84 -0.74 -10.89 -9.55
C GLU A 84 -0.56 -9.50 -10.15
N VAL A 85 -0.58 -9.40 -11.49
CA VAL A 85 -0.39 -8.16 -12.24
C VAL A 85 -1.58 -7.98 -13.18
N HIS A 86 -2.26 -6.85 -13.07
CA HIS A 86 -3.45 -6.53 -13.86
C HIS A 86 -3.31 -5.14 -14.48
N LEU A 87 -4.00 -4.90 -15.59
CA LEU A 87 -4.16 -3.55 -16.12
C LEU A 87 -5.28 -2.84 -15.35
N ALA A 88 -5.09 -1.55 -15.07
CA ALA A 88 -6.10 -0.73 -14.40
C ALA A 88 -7.43 -0.73 -15.18
N ASP A 89 -7.36 -0.71 -16.51
CA ASP A 89 -8.55 -0.71 -17.37
C ASP A 89 -9.37 -2.01 -17.25
N ASP A 90 -8.70 -3.16 -17.08
CA ASP A 90 -9.38 -4.45 -16.87
C ASP A 90 -10.18 -4.47 -15.56
N LEU A 91 -9.67 -3.79 -14.52
CA LEU A 91 -10.36 -3.68 -13.23
C LEU A 91 -11.66 -2.86 -13.31
N LEU A 92 -11.91 -2.15 -14.41
CA LEU A 92 -13.17 -1.44 -14.65
C LEU A 92 -14.26 -2.34 -15.23
N ASN A 93 -13.91 -3.55 -15.67
CA ASN A 93 -14.84 -4.54 -16.22
C ASN A 93 -15.40 -5.43 -15.08
N PRO A 94 -16.72 -5.41 -14.82
CA PRO A 94 -17.33 -6.24 -13.79
C PRO A 94 -17.10 -7.75 -13.97
N GLU A 95 -17.14 -8.27 -15.20
CA GLU A 95 -16.93 -9.71 -15.45
C GLU A 95 -15.50 -10.14 -15.11
N TYR A 96 -14.53 -9.29 -15.46
CA TYR A 96 -13.14 -9.49 -15.06
C TYR A 96 -13.00 -9.50 -13.53
N MET A 97 -13.65 -8.53 -12.87
CA MET A 97 -13.61 -8.42 -11.41
C MET A 97 -14.21 -9.63 -10.71
N ASP A 98 -15.36 -10.12 -11.18
CA ASP A 98 -16.05 -11.28 -10.61
C ASP A 98 -15.27 -12.59 -10.80
N PHE A 99 -14.58 -12.73 -11.94
CA PHE A 99 -13.75 -13.91 -12.21
C PHE A 99 -12.46 -13.95 -11.37
N HIS A 100 -11.78 -12.81 -11.24
CA HIS A 100 -10.44 -12.76 -10.63
C HIS A 100 -10.45 -12.52 -9.12
N PHE A 101 -11.46 -11.85 -8.55
CA PHE A 101 -11.41 -11.39 -7.16
C PHE A 101 -12.51 -11.97 -6.27
N ASN A 102 -12.16 -13.08 -5.60
CA ASN A 102 -13.04 -13.73 -4.63
C ASN A 102 -13.32 -12.85 -3.40
N LYS A 103 -14.59 -12.81 -2.98
CA LYS A 103 -15.05 -12.00 -1.84
C LYS A 103 -14.63 -12.60 -0.51
N ILE A 104 -14.07 -11.77 0.36
CA ILE A 104 -13.83 -12.08 1.76
C ILE A 104 -13.96 -10.77 2.56
N PRO A 105 -14.93 -10.66 3.49
CA PRO A 105 -15.08 -9.46 4.30
C PRO A 105 -13.80 -9.13 5.06
N LEU A 106 -13.47 -7.84 5.21
CA LEU A 106 -12.27 -7.37 5.90
C LEU A 106 -12.04 -8.02 7.28
N LYS A 107 -13.12 -8.28 8.03
CA LYS A 107 -13.07 -8.97 9.33
C LYS A 107 -12.55 -10.41 9.20
N GLU A 108 -13.03 -11.17 8.22
CA GLU A 108 -12.55 -12.53 7.96
C GLU A 108 -11.13 -12.54 7.40
N LYS A 109 -10.80 -11.59 6.52
CA LYS A 109 -9.42 -11.37 6.06
C LYS A 109 -8.47 -11.14 7.23
N SER A 110 -8.87 -10.30 8.18
CA SER A 110 -8.10 -10.03 9.41
C SER A 110 -7.89 -11.31 10.23
N ARG A 111 -8.93 -12.14 10.38
CA ARG A 111 -8.86 -13.43 11.09
C ARG A 111 -7.96 -14.43 10.36
N LEU A 112 -8.02 -14.50 9.03
CA LEU A 112 -7.17 -15.38 8.23
C LEU A 112 -5.70 -15.02 8.40
N ILE A 113 -5.34 -13.73 8.29
CA ILE A 113 -3.96 -13.28 8.48
C ILE A 113 -3.46 -13.62 9.90
N LYS A 114 -4.29 -13.47 10.95
CA LYS A 114 -3.93 -13.91 12.32
C LYS A 114 -3.59 -15.40 12.37
N ARG A 115 -4.41 -16.24 11.74
CA ARG A 115 -4.18 -17.70 11.71
C ARG A 115 -2.89 -18.04 10.97
N LEU A 116 -2.63 -17.42 9.81
CA LEU A 116 -1.41 -17.64 9.04
C LEU A 116 -0.15 -17.28 9.84
N TYR A 117 -0.16 -16.14 10.54
CA TYR A 117 0.97 -15.79 11.41
C TYR A 117 1.11 -16.72 12.61
N LYS A 118 0.01 -17.22 13.16
CA LYS A 118 0.08 -18.21 14.26
C LYS A 118 0.73 -19.50 13.80
N VAL A 119 0.39 -20.00 12.61
CA VAL A 119 1.06 -21.17 12.00
C VAL A 119 2.56 -20.90 11.83
N MET A 120 2.93 -19.72 11.33
CA MET A 120 4.34 -19.34 11.17
C MET A 120 5.09 -19.26 12.51
N GLU A 121 4.44 -18.79 13.58
CA GLU A 121 5.04 -18.74 14.93
C GLU A 121 5.29 -20.13 15.53
N ASP A 122 4.48 -21.11 15.16
CA ASP A 122 4.55 -22.48 15.65
C ASP A 122 5.45 -23.38 14.77
N ASP A 123 5.89 -22.88 13.63
CA ASP A 123 6.79 -23.60 12.72
C ASP A 123 8.25 -23.54 13.21
N THR A 124 8.97 -24.64 13.05
CA THR A 124 10.40 -24.73 13.40
C THR A 124 11.28 -23.69 12.70
N ALA A 125 10.92 -23.24 11.50
CA ALA A 125 11.64 -22.18 10.80
C ALA A 125 11.62 -20.84 11.56
N PHE A 126 10.65 -20.62 12.46
CA PHE A 126 10.60 -19.43 13.29
C PHE A 126 11.78 -19.36 14.27
N GLU A 127 12.33 -20.50 14.69
CA GLU A 127 13.48 -20.59 15.59
C GLU A 127 14.78 -20.13 14.94
N LEU A 128 14.83 -20.09 13.60
CA LEU A 128 15.97 -19.57 12.84
C LEU A 128 16.10 -18.04 12.94
N LEU A 129 15.04 -17.34 13.37
CA LEU A 129 15.06 -15.90 13.58
C LEU A 129 15.82 -15.54 14.86
N SER A 130 16.45 -14.35 14.89
CA SER A 130 17.06 -13.85 16.12
C SER A 130 16.00 -13.60 17.21
N LEU A 131 16.41 -13.66 18.49
CA LEU A 131 15.48 -13.45 19.62
C LEU A 131 14.73 -12.12 19.54
N GLU A 132 15.38 -11.07 19.04
CA GLU A 132 14.76 -9.75 18.82
C GLU A 132 13.63 -9.81 17.78
N TRP A 133 13.85 -10.50 16.67
CA TRP A 133 12.83 -10.72 15.64
C TRP A 133 11.68 -11.58 16.18
N GLN A 134 11.99 -12.69 16.84
CA GLN A 134 10.98 -13.57 17.44
C GLN A 134 10.08 -12.80 18.41
N ASN A 135 10.68 -12.06 19.35
CA ASN A 135 9.94 -11.28 20.34
C ASN A 135 9.08 -10.20 19.68
N SER A 136 9.62 -9.51 18.69
CA SER A 136 8.91 -8.40 18.05
C SER A 136 7.77 -8.86 17.15
N LEU A 137 7.94 -9.97 16.42
CA LEU A 137 6.88 -10.58 15.63
C LEU A 137 5.75 -11.09 16.54
N ARG A 138 6.07 -11.81 17.63
CA ARG A 138 5.08 -12.26 18.62
C ARG A 138 4.32 -11.07 19.22
N MET A 139 5.03 -10.01 19.60
CA MET A 139 4.40 -8.80 20.14
C MET A 139 3.53 -8.08 19.11
N ARG A 140 3.97 -7.96 17.86
CA ARG A 140 3.18 -7.39 16.76
C ARG A 140 1.91 -8.20 16.52
N ASN A 141 2.04 -9.52 16.38
CA ASN A 141 0.93 -10.42 16.08
C ASN A 141 -0.10 -10.45 17.21
N LYS A 142 0.35 -10.43 18.48
CA LYS A 142 -0.51 -10.30 19.66
C LYS A 142 -1.26 -8.97 19.70
N LYS A 143 -0.59 -7.86 19.32
CA LYS A 143 -1.19 -6.52 19.26
C LYS A 143 -2.10 -6.29 18.05
N MET A 144 -2.07 -7.18 17.04
CA MET A 144 -2.89 -7.00 15.86
C MET A 144 -4.36 -7.23 16.23
N GLU A 145 -5.15 -6.16 16.29
CA GLU A 145 -6.59 -6.23 16.55
C GLU A 145 -7.38 -6.24 15.24
N LYS A 146 -7.18 -5.20 14.43
CA LYS A 146 -7.68 -5.01 13.06
C LYS A 146 -6.51 -4.77 12.12
N LEU A 147 -6.68 -5.07 10.83
CA LEU A 147 -5.65 -4.77 9.83
C LEU A 147 -5.45 -3.26 9.70
N THR A 148 -6.56 -2.53 9.55
CA THR A 148 -6.50 -1.10 9.24
C THR A 148 -7.75 -0.36 9.70
N ASP A 149 -7.67 0.97 9.63
CA ASP A 149 -8.83 1.83 9.78
C ASP A 149 -9.49 2.08 8.41
N VAL A 150 -10.80 1.83 8.32
CA VAL A 150 -11.54 1.94 7.07
C VAL A 150 -11.68 3.40 6.65
N ASP A 151 -11.79 4.33 7.60
CA ASP A 151 -11.94 5.75 7.32
C ASP A 151 -10.62 6.34 6.82
N ASP A 152 -9.49 5.90 7.38
CA ASP A 152 -8.18 6.27 6.84
C ASP A 152 -7.98 5.74 5.40
N LEU A 153 -8.40 4.50 5.11
CA LEU A 153 -8.34 3.96 3.75
C LEU A 153 -9.21 4.73 2.76
N ARG A 154 -10.45 5.07 3.15
CA ARG A 154 -11.34 5.90 2.32
C ARG A 154 -10.70 7.24 2.04
N PHE A 155 -10.16 7.88 3.07
CA PHE A 155 -9.47 9.15 2.95
C PHE A 155 -8.25 9.07 2.03
N ILE A 156 -7.46 7.99 2.09
CA ILE A 156 -6.35 7.76 1.15
C ILE A 156 -6.89 7.73 -0.29
N MET A 157 -7.88 6.90 -0.57
CA MET A 157 -8.41 6.70 -1.93
C MET A 157 -9.06 7.97 -2.51
N GLU A 158 -9.72 8.77 -1.67
CA GLU A 158 -10.33 10.05 -2.03
C GLU A 158 -9.30 11.13 -2.38
N ASN A 159 -8.07 11.05 -1.83
CA ASN A 159 -7.03 12.05 -2.07
C ASN A 159 -5.95 11.62 -3.08
N LEU A 160 -5.98 10.37 -3.57
CA LEU A 160 -5.10 9.95 -4.68
C LEU A 160 -5.25 10.81 -5.93
N PRO A 161 -6.48 11.20 -6.38
CA PRO A 161 -6.63 12.11 -7.52
C PRO A 161 -5.94 13.45 -7.32
N LYS A 162 -6.09 14.06 -6.15
CA LYS A 162 -5.45 15.34 -5.83
C LYS A 162 -3.93 15.27 -5.93
N LEU A 163 -3.34 14.20 -5.37
CA LEU A 163 -1.90 13.93 -5.45
C LEU A 163 -1.43 13.69 -6.88
N ARG A 164 -2.26 13.05 -7.70
CA ARG A 164 -1.98 12.77 -9.11
C ARG A 164 -2.08 14.04 -9.97
N ASP A 165 -2.88 15.01 -9.57
CA ASP A 165 -3.09 16.27 -10.32
C ASP A 165 -2.25 17.45 -9.82
N LEU A 166 -1.35 17.23 -8.84
CA LEU A 166 -0.39 18.24 -8.42
C LEU A 166 0.45 18.74 -9.60
N GLU A 167 0.52 20.06 -9.74
CA GLU A 167 1.41 20.71 -10.70
C GLU A 167 2.87 20.54 -10.27
N GLY A 168 3.74 20.19 -11.22
CA GLY A 168 5.14 19.88 -10.94
C GLY A 168 5.32 18.49 -10.33
N TYR A 169 4.92 18.27 -9.07
CA TYR A 169 5.23 17.05 -8.31
C TYR A 169 4.08 16.05 -8.22
N TYR A 170 3.67 15.47 -9.35
CA TYR A 170 2.54 14.53 -9.38
C TYR A 170 2.91 13.10 -8.95
N LEU A 171 1.92 12.41 -8.37
CA LEU A 171 2.01 11.01 -7.96
C LEU A 171 2.17 10.07 -9.16
N ARG A 172 3.15 9.17 -9.12
CA ARG A 172 3.43 8.17 -10.17
C ARG A 172 3.05 6.76 -9.77
N ALA A 173 3.22 6.43 -8.50
CA ALA A 173 2.85 5.14 -7.98
C ALA A 173 2.48 5.26 -6.51
N VAL A 174 1.57 4.40 -6.07
CA VAL A 174 1.21 4.27 -4.66
C VAL A 174 1.15 2.80 -4.27
N THR A 175 1.77 2.46 -3.14
CA THR A 175 1.61 1.16 -2.48
C THR A 175 0.76 1.35 -1.25
N ILE A 176 -0.29 0.55 -1.11
CA ILE A 176 -1.18 0.53 0.06
C ILE A 176 -1.11 -0.86 0.66
N ASN A 177 -0.86 -0.98 1.95
CA ASN A 177 -0.76 -2.26 2.65
C ASN A 177 -1.64 -2.24 3.90
N LEU A 178 -2.59 -3.18 3.95
CA LEU A 178 -3.51 -3.29 5.07
C LEU A 178 -2.84 -3.84 6.32
N PHE A 179 -1.91 -4.79 6.19
CA PHE A 179 -1.39 -5.52 7.34
C PHE A 179 -0.67 -4.63 8.34
N ASN A 180 0.19 -3.74 7.84
CA ASN A 180 0.94 -2.78 8.64
C ASN A 180 0.38 -1.36 8.56
N SER A 181 -0.76 -1.16 7.89
CA SER A 181 -1.39 0.14 7.64
C SER A 181 -0.40 1.18 7.15
N THR A 182 0.33 0.86 6.07
CA THR A 182 1.32 1.76 5.46
C THR A 182 0.93 2.14 4.04
N VAL A 183 1.17 3.40 3.70
CA VAL A 183 1.11 3.93 2.35
C VAL A 183 2.49 4.43 1.94
N SER A 184 2.92 4.06 0.73
CA SER A 184 4.16 4.53 0.10
C SER A 184 3.82 5.19 -1.21
N MET A 185 4.19 6.46 -1.38
CA MET A 185 3.90 7.28 -2.55
C MET A 185 5.19 7.66 -3.25
N SER A 186 5.29 7.37 -4.53
CA SER A 186 6.42 7.77 -5.37
C SER A 186 5.99 8.83 -6.37
N PHE A 187 6.76 9.92 -6.45
CA PHE A 187 6.46 11.10 -7.26
C PHE A 187 7.36 11.17 -8.51
N ASN A 188 7.00 12.02 -9.46
CA ASN A 188 7.78 12.23 -10.70
C ASN A 188 9.19 12.77 -10.52
N CYS A 189 9.46 13.41 -9.39
CA CYS A 189 10.80 13.80 -8.97
C CYS A 189 11.64 12.66 -8.41
N ASP A 190 11.16 11.41 -8.47
CA ASP A 190 11.79 10.21 -7.87
C ASP A 190 11.79 10.22 -6.32
N GLY A 191 11.18 11.23 -5.69
CA GLY A 191 10.96 11.25 -4.26
C GLY A 191 9.93 10.20 -3.83
N THR A 192 10.17 9.58 -2.67
CA THR A 192 9.22 8.64 -2.06
C THR A 192 8.85 9.08 -0.65
N GLN A 193 7.56 9.11 -0.35
CA GLN A 193 7.02 9.34 0.99
C GLN A 193 6.42 8.04 1.51
N ILE A 194 6.90 7.56 2.66
CA ILE A 194 6.39 6.35 3.33
C ILE A 194 5.81 6.76 4.67
N MET A 195 4.55 6.42 4.93
CA MET A 195 3.89 6.79 6.18
C MET A 195 2.83 5.78 6.59
N SER A 196 2.39 5.86 7.84
CA SER A 196 1.20 5.12 8.27
C SER A 196 -0.06 5.71 7.63
N HIS A 197 -1.13 4.91 7.51
CA HIS A 197 -2.42 5.40 7.03
C HIS A 197 -2.92 6.59 7.86
N LYS A 198 -2.71 6.55 9.19
CA LYS A 198 -3.04 7.66 10.09
C LYS A 198 -2.27 8.95 9.75
N LYS A 199 -0.96 8.84 9.48
CA LYS A 199 -0.10 9.99 9.15
C LYS A 199 -0.35 10.56 7.75
N PHE A 200 -1.02 9.81 6.88
CA PHE A 200 -1.40 10.31 5.57
C PHE A 200 -2.34 11.52 5.63
N ARG A 201 -3.27 11.56 6.59
CA ARG A 201 -4.14 12.72 6.78
C ARG A 201 -3.34 13.99 7.09
N GLU A 202 -2.45 13.90 8.07
CA GLU A 202 -1.57 15.00 8.47
C GLU A 202 -0.71 15.48 7.28
N PHE A 203 -0.26 14.55 6.43
CA PHE A 203 0.48 14.88 5.21
C PHE A 203 -0.38 15.64 4.20
N ILE A 204 -1.61 15.19 3.93
CA ILE A 204 -2.50 15.90 3.00
C ILE A 204 -2.79 17.31 3.52
N GLU A 205 -3.17 17.47 4.79
CA GLU A 205 -3.50 18.78 5.39
C GLU A 205 -2.33 19.78 5.40
N HIS A 206 -1.08 19.30 5.41
CA HIS A 206 0.11 20.17 5.39
C HIS A 206 0.58 20.53 3.98
N TYR A 207 0.34 19.67 2.98
CA TYR A 207 1.01 19.77 1.68
C TYR A 207 0.05 19.95 0.49
N ILE A 208 -1.27 19.81 0.68
CA ILE A 208 -2.31 19.97 -0.35
C ILE A 208 -3.45 20.83 0.19
#